data_AF-A0A7C6B9T8-F1
#
_entry.id   AF-A0A7C6B9T8-F1
#
_cell.length_a   1.000
_cell.length_b   1.000
_cell.length_c   1.000
_cell.angle_alpha   90.00
_cell.angle_beta   90.00
_cell.angle_gamma   90.00
#
_symmetry.space_group_name_H-M   'P 1'
#
loop_
_entity.id
_entity.type
_entity.pdbx_description
1 polymer ?
#
loop_
_entity_poly.entity_id
_entity_poly.type
_entity_poly.pdbx_seq_one_letter_code
_entity_poly.pdbx_strand_id
1 'polypeptide(L)' 'MMIADCFVRQQATFEIISNVTSFCSECYSDIVEDEAIFYDMKNCRYLCRSCQEKLQETLDMNYEPITTDENSLF' A
#
# COMPACT_ATOMS: atom_id res chain seq x y z
N MET A 1 -10.59 -7.29 -11.31
CA MET A 1 -10.31 -7.69 -9.90
C MET A 1 -9.60 -6.51 -9.26
N MET A 2 -10.15 -5.93 -8.19
CA MET A 2 -9.66 -4.65 -7.63
C MET A 2 -8.18 -4.75 -7.21
N ILE A 3 -7.34 -3.82 -7.63
CA ILE A 3 -5.92 -3.73 -7.25
C ILE A 3 -5.75 -3.20 -5.80
N ALA A 4 -6.86 -3.04 -5.07
CA ALA A 4 -6.90 -2.54 -3.70
C ALA A 4 -6.18 -3.44 -2.66
N ASP A 5 -5.87 -4.69 -2.98
CA ASP A 5 -5.40 -5.69 -1.99
C ASP A 5 -3.88 -5.74 -1.76
N CYS A 6 -3.13 -4.67 -2.09
CA CYS A 6 -1.68 -4.66 -1.85
C CYS A 6 -1.28 -4.04 -0.50
N PHE A 7 -2.21 -3.33 0.16
CA PHE A 7 -1.93 -2.61 1.40
C PHE A 7 -2.79 -3.15 2.54
N VAL A 8 -2.14 -3.59 3.61
CA VAL A 8 -2.84 -4.00 4.84
C VAL A 8 -2.82 -2.83 5.82
N ARG A 9 -4.00 -2.24 6.07
CA ARG A 9 -4.17 -1.19 7.07
C ARG A 9 -4.03 -1.77 8.48
N GLN A 10 -3.19 -1.15 9.29
CA GLN A 10 -2.94 -1.50 10.68
C GLN A 10 -2.86 -0.25 11.54
N GLN A 11 -3.03 -0.41 12.85
CA GLN A 11 -2.72 0.64 13.82
C GLN A 11 -1.25 0.52 14.20
N ALA A 12 -0.54 1.64 14.26
CA ALA A 12 0.84 1.67 14.71
C ALA A 12 0.87 1.41 16.23
N THR A 13 1.24 0.19 16.60
CA THR A 13 1.44 -0.18 18.00
C THR A 13 2.88 0.12 18.43
N PHE A 14 3.12 0.29 19.72
CA PHE A 14 4.47 0.34 20.28
C PHE A 14 5.39 -0.78 19.76
N GLU A 15 4.88 -2.01 19.65
CA GLU A 15 5.67 -3.14 19.17
C GLU A 15 6.13 -2.96 17.71
N ILE A 16 5.26 -2.43 16.84
CA ILE A 16 5.62 -2.13 15.45
C ILE A 16 6.66 -1.01 15.42
N ILE A 17 6.43 0.07 16.17
CA ILE A 17 7.33 1.24 16.17
C ILE A 17 8.72 0.90 16.71
N SER A 18 8.77 0.14 17.81
CA SER A 18 10.02 -0.17 18.50
C SER A 18 10.81 -1.32 17.86
N ASN A 19 10.14 -2.29 17.23
CA ASN A 19 10.81 -3.51 16.75
C ASN A 19 10.82 -3.65 15.23
N VAL A 20 9.96 -2.91 14.52
CA VAL A 20 9.76 -3.10 13.08
C VAL A 20 10.14 -1.84 12.31
N THR A 21 9.51 -0.70 12.60
CA THR A 21 9.80 0.57 11.93
C THR A 21 9.19 1.77 12.65
N SER A 22 9.99 2.82 12.85
CA SER A 22 9.55 4.09 13.42
C SER A 22 9.35 5.19 12.36
N PHE A 23 9.49 4.88 11.07
CA PHE A 23 9.37 5.83 9.98
C PHE A 23 8.72 5.22 8.74
N CYS A 24 8.07 6.07 7.94
CA CYS A 24 7.57 5.70 6.63
C CYS A 24 8.72 5.38 5.68
N SER A 25 8.70 4.23 5.02
CA SER A 25 9.77 3.80 4.11
C SER A 25 9.86 4.60 2.81
N GLU A 26 8.88 5.49 2.53
CA GLU A 26 8.84 6.31 1.32
C GLU A 26 9.27 7.76 1.60
N CYS A 27 8.66 8.40 2.59
CA CYS A 27 8.93 9.81 2.90
C CYS A 27 9.83 10.04 4.12
N TYR A 28 10.21 8.98 4.83
CA TYR A 28 11.01 9.04 6.07
C TYR A 28 10.40 9.90 7.19
N SER A 29 9.11 10.21 7.11
CA SER A 29 8.39 10.86 8.22
C SER A 29 8.20 9.87 9.35
N ASP A 30 8.28 10.37 10.58
CA ASP A 30 8.07 9.58 11.79
C ASP A 30 6.68 8.92 11.79
N ILE A 31 6.64 7.68 12.26
CA ILE A 31 5.41 6.97 12.58
C ILE A 31 5.19 7.06 14.08
N VAL A 32 4.04 7.59 14.49
CA VAL A 32 3.62 7.75 15.87
C VAL A 32 2.65 6.65 16.29
N GLU A 33 2.63 6.34 17.58
CA GLU A 33 1.71 5.34 18.12
C GLU A 33 0.25 5.77 17.88
N ASP A 34 -0.61 4.77 17.70
CA ASP A 34 -2.04 4.89 17.40
C ASP A 34 -2.42 5.47 16.04
N GLU A 35 -1.46 5.85 15.19
CA GLU A 35 -1.78 6.28 13.84
C GLU A 35 -2.07 5.11 12.88
N ALA A 36 -2.75 5.41 11.77
CA ALA A 36 -3.02 4.42 10.74
C ALA A 36 -1.79 4.26 9.81
N ILE A 37 -1.21 3.07 9.81
CA ILE A 37 -0.11 2.68 8.93
C ILE A 37 -0.56 1.61 7.95
N PHE A 38 0.17 1.51 6.84
CA PHE A 38 -0.17 0.61 5.75
C PHE A 38 1.04 -0.26 5.42
N TYR A 39 0.88 -1.57 5.53
CA TYR A 39 1.89 -2.52 5.10
C TYR A 39 1.71 -2.84 3.63
N ASP A 40 2.67 -2.43 2.82
CA ASP A 40 2.78 -2.76 1.40
C ASP A 40 3.28 -4.20 1.26
N MET A 41 2.37 -5.11 0.91
CA MET A 41 2.69 -6.53 0.76
C MET A 41 3.58 -6.83 -0.46
N LYS A 42 3.63 -5.93 -1.46
CA LYS A 42 4.47 -6.13 -2.65
C LYS A 42 5.92 -5.81 -2.37
N ASN A 43 6.17 -4.73 -1.64
CA ASN A 43 7.52 -4.25 -1.35
C ASN A 43 7.98 -4.57 0.09
N CYS A 44 7.15 -5.27 0.87
CA CYS A 44 7.40 -5.66 2.25
C CYS A 44 7.81 -4.48 3.16
N ARG A 45 7.12 -3.34 3.02
CA ARG A 45 7.47 -2.07 3.70
C ARG A 45 6.26 -1.40 4.35
N TYR A 46 6.51 -0.55 5.34
CA TYR A 46 5.46 0.23 6.00
C TYR A 46 5.42 1.66 5.49
N LEU A 47 4.20 2.15 5.30
CA LEU A 47 3.92 3.46 4.74
C LEU A 47 2.95 4.22 5.64
N CYS A 48 3.14 5.54 5.70
CA CYS A 48 2.10 6.43 6.21
C CYS A 48 0.94 6.51 5.20
N ARG A 49 -0.21 6.99 5.68
CA ARG A 49 -1.42 7.16 4.87
C ARG A 49 -1.17 7.94 3.57
N SER A 50 -0.50 9.08 3.65
CA SER A 50 -0.29 9.94 2.48
C SER A 50 0.56 9.28 1.40
N CYS A 51 1.54 8.46 1.78
CA CYS A 51 2.35 7.72 0.82
C CYS A 51 1.58 6.54 0.21
N GLN A 52 0.77 5.86 1.02
CA GLN A 52 -0.10 4.80 0.52
C GLN A 52 -1.11 5.33 -0.51
N GLU A 53 -1.80 6.45 -0.22
CA GLU A 53 -2.78 7.07 -1.12
C GLU A 53 -2.13 7.46 -2.47
N LYS A 54 -0.97 8.12 -2.44
CA LYS A 54 -0.22 8.48 -3.67
C LYS A 54 0.17 7.27 -4.52
N LEU A 55 0.61 6.19 -3.88
CA LEU A 55 0.99 4.96 -4.59
C LEU A 55 -0.24 4.27 -5.16
N GLN A 56 -1.37 4.29 -4.44
CA GLN A 56 -2.62 3.75 -4.94
C GLN A 56 -3.14 4.52 -6.16
N GLU A 57 -3.11 5.86 -6.13
CA GLU A 57 -3.45 6.68 -7.30
C GLU A 57 -2.56 6.37 -8.50
N THR A 58 -1.26 6.15 -8.28
CA THR A 58 -0.32 5.77 -9.33
C THR A 58 -0.66 4.40 -9.93
N LEU A 59 -1.12 3.45 -9.11
CA LEU A 59 -1.54 2.12 -9.56
C LEU A 59 -2.85 2.17 -10.35
N ASP A 60 -3.83 2.93 -9.86
CA ASP A 60 -5.13 3.08 -10.49
C ASP A 60 -5.01 3.78 -11.85
N MET A 61 -4.12 4.77 -11.99
CA MET A 61 -3.82 5.43 -13.27
C MET A 61 -3.18 4.48 -14.30
N ASN A 62 -2.41 3.48 -13.86
CA ASN A 62 -1.75 2.52 -14.73
C ASN A 62 -2.62 1.27 -15.01
N TYR A 63 -3.87 1.25 -14.53
CA TYR A 63 -4.79 0.16 -14.82
C TYR A 63 -5.33 0.30 -16.24
N GLU A 64 -4.73 -0.42 -17.18
CA GLU A 64 -5.37 -0.65 -18.47
C GLU A 64 -6.46 -1.73 -18.29
N PRO A 65 -7.74 -1.43 -18.58
CA PRO A 65 -8.76 -2.45 -18.61
C PRO A 65 -8.41 -3.44 -19.71
N ILE A 66 -8.06 -4.66 -19.33
CA ILE A 66 -7.95 -5.78 -20.27
C ILE A 66 -9.34 -5.96 -20.90
N THR A 67 -9.50 -5.48 -22.13
CA THR A 67 -10.65 -5.84 -22.95
C THR A 67 -10.44 -7.29 -23.37
N THR A 68 -11.03 -8.22 -22.62
CA THR A 68 -11.15 -9.59 -23.07
C THR A 68 -12.10 -9.57 -24.26
N ASP A 69 -11.56 -9.44 -25.47
CA ASP A 69 -12.29 -9.86 -26.67
C ASP A 69 -12.55 -11.36 -26.51
N GLU A 70 -13.79 -11.71 -26.21
CA GLU A 70 -14.26 -13.09 -26.02
C GLU A 70 -14.27 -13.91 -27.34
N ASN A 71 -13.36 -13.62 -28.28
CA ASN A 71 -13.54 -14.02 -29.68
C ASN A 71 -12.27 -14.43 -30.44
N SER A 72 -11.34 -15.16 -29.82
CA SER A 72 -10.29 -15.89 -30.56
C SER A 72 -9.85 -17.17 -29.86
N LEU A 73 -10.79 -18.10 -29.75
CA LEU A 73 -10.53 -19.52 -29.50
C LEU A 73 -11.62 -20.36 -30.21
N PHE A 74 -11.76 -20.17 -31.51
CA PHE A 74 -12.43 -21.07 -32.44
C PHE A 74 -11.72 -21.02 -33.79
#